data_AF-A0A2R5L1J4-F1
#
_entry.id   AF-A0A2R5L1J4-F1
#
_cell.length_a   1.000
_cell.length_b   1.000
_cell.length_c   1.000
_cell.angle_alpha   90.00
_cell.angle_beta   90.00
_cell.angle_gamma   90.00
#
_symmetry.space_group_name_H-M   'P 1'
#
loop_
_entity.id
_entity.type
_entity.pdbx_description
1 polymer ?
#
loop_
_entity_poly.entity_id
_entity_poly.type
_entity_poly.pdbx_seq_one_letter_code
_entity_poly.pdbx_strand_id
1 'polypeptide(L)'
;IYIDELANGVSNDNREKVPFTITTKDYADSDNQNRLDLEMGMILITLTVPEPLYGLKRHTQLWSRPIPLAWYFNYQWERNYGSSWPVSMCDRWIETDRNLRNFAYETERCPCLLRQAIHDKGRFLPDFSCDQDGNMECDYHFGAIHCVRTALPNQDGAGQQCCYDRDGYLMMTADKMWGGNPH
;
A
#
# COMPACT_ATOMS: atom_id res chain seq x y z
N ILE A 1 7.94 7.37 15.95
CA ILE A 1 8.78 8.59 15.95
C ILE A 1 7.85 9.77 15.74
N TYR A 2 7.97 10.84 16.53
CA TYR A 2 7.17 12.06 16.39
C TYR A 2 8.00 13.12 15.66
N ILE A 3 7.44 13.75 14.61
CA ILE A 3 8.15 14.71 13.75
C ILE A 3 7.85 16.15 14.17
N ASP A 4 6.59 16.56 14.17
CA ASP A 4 6.23 17.92 14.53
C ASP A 4 4.73 18.04 14.84
N GLU A 5 4.34 19.17 15.42
CA GLU A 5 2.96 19.56 15.61
C GLU A 5 2.48 20.42 14.44
N LEU A 6 1.57 19.89 13.64
CA LEU A 6 1.06 20.62 12.46
C LEU A 6 0.14 21.78 12.83
N ALA A 7 -0.72 21.57 13.83
CA ALA A 7 -1.63 22.57 14.37
C ALA A 7 -2.14 22.14 15.75
N ASN A 8 -2.40 23.11 16.62
CA ASN A 8 -2.97 22.89 17.95
C ASN A 8 -4.23 23.75 18.15
N GLY A 9 -5.20 23.26 18.92
CA GLY A 9 -6.36 24.04 19.36
C GLY A 9 -7.28 24.48 18.22
N VAL A 10 -7.24 23.80 17.08
CA VAL A 10 -8.08 24.12 15.92
C VAL A 10 -9.52 23.72 16.21
N SER A 11 -10.44 24.68 16.10
CA SER A 11 -11.87 24.41 16.19
C SER A 11 -12.35 23.62 14.96
N ASN A 12 -13.07 22.53 15.21
CA ASN A 12 -13.74 21.71 14.19
C ASN A 12 -15.25 22.06 14.13
N ASP A 13 -15.62 23.32 14.37
CA ASP A 13 -17.02 23.73 14.47
C ASP A 13 -17.63 23.95 13.07
N ASN A 14 -18.45 22.97 12.66
CA ASN A 14 -19.36 22.97 11.51
C ASN A 14 -18.73 23.01 10.11
N ARG A 15 -18.94 21.92 9.37
CA ARG A 15 -18.57 21.68 7.96
C ARG A 15 -19.18 22.67 6.95
N GLU A 16 -20.15 23.48 7.36
CA GLU A 16 -20.74 24.57 6.56
C GLU A 16 -19.85 25.83 6.54
N LYS A 17 -18.80 25.89 7.37
CA LYS A 17 -17.75 26.90 7.31
C LYS A 17 -16.56 26.43 6.46
N VAL A 18 -15.71 27.39 6.09
CA VAL A 18 -14.45 27.19 5.37
C VAL A 18 -13.59 26.15 6.13
N PRO A 19 -13.14 25.07 5.47
CA PRO A 19 -12.33 24.04 6.12
C PRO A 19 -10.98 24.62 6.58
N PHE A 20 -10.49 24.14 7.73
CA PHE A 20 -9.12 24.43 8.14
C PHE A 20 -8.16 23.88 7.08
N THR A 21 -7.43 24.79 6.44
CA THR A 21 -6.54 24.46 5.33
C THR A 21 -5.12 24.70 5.79
N ILE A 22 -4.32 23.63 5.75
CA ILE A 22 -2.89 23.68 5.99
C ILE A 22 -2.20 23.90 4.64
N THR A 23 -1.30 24.87 4.57
CA THR A 23 -0.51 25.13 3.37
C THR A 23 0.96 24.82 3.63
N THR A 24 1.70 24.47 2.57
CA THR A 24 3.14 24.16 2.70
C THR A 24 3.93 25.37 3.21
N LYS A 25 3.48 26.59 2.91
CA LYS A 25 4.10 27.84 3.33
C LYS A 25 4.08 28.03 4.85
N ASP A 26 3.10 27.44 5.55
CA ASP A 26 2.98 27.55 7.00
C ASP A 26 4.19 26.92 7.73
N TYR A 27 4.90 26.00 7.06
CA TYR A 27 6.08 25.30 7.60
C TYR A 27 7.38 25.70 6.89
N ALA A 28 7.41 26.83 6.19
CA ALA A 28 8.62 27.28 5.48
C ALA A 28 9.82 27.49 6.42
N ASP A 29 9.54 27.98 7.63
CA ASP A 29 10.56 28.29 8.64
C ASP A 29 10.84 27.12 9.61
N SER A 30 10.04 26.04 9.56
CA SER A 30 10.26 24.84 10.38
C SER A 30 11.63 24.23 10.09
N ASP A 31 12.29 23.67 11.11
CA ASP A 31 13.61 23.05 10.96
C ASP A 31 13.74 21.77 11.80
N ASN A 32 13.74 20.62 11.13
CA ASN A 32 13.87 19.29 11.72
C ASN A 32 15.07 18.55 11.12
N GLN A 33 16.26 19.15 11.17
CA GLN A 33 17.50 18.64 10.58
C GLN A 33 17.76 17.13 10.79
N ASN A 34 17.43 16.60 11.97
CA ASN A 34 17.65 15.19 12.33
C ASN A 34 16.57 14.23 11.80
N ARG A 35 15.63 14.71 10.98
CA ARG A 35 14.46 13.94 10.49
C ARG A 35 14.27 14.07 8.98
N LEU A 36 15.23 14.66 8.27
CA LEU A 36 15.15 14.92 6.83
C LEU A 36 15.31 13.67 5.96
N ASP A 37 15.63 12.53 6.57
CA ASP A 37 15.70 11.19 5.97
C ASP A 37 14.31 10.53 5.86
N LEU A 38 13.29 11.08 6.53
CA LEU A 38 11.93 10.53 6.52
C LEU A 38 11.17 10.99 5.27
N GLU A 39 10.88 10.05 4.36
CA GLU A 39 10.16 10.33 3.11
C GLU A 39 8.63 10.14 3.23
N MET A 40 8.20 9.20 4.08
CA MET A 40 6.79 8.84 4.30
C MET A 40 6.44 8.93 5.77
N GLY A 41 5.20 9.33 6.06
CA GLY A 41 4.70 9.44 7.42
C GLY A 41 3.19 9.37 7.50
N MET A 42 2.67 9.60 8.69
CA MET A 42 1.23 9.62 8.97
C MET A 42 0.89 10.84 9.80
N ILE A 43 -0.30 11.38 9.58
CA ILE A 43 -0.85 12.45 10.40
C ILE A 43 -1.72 11.83 11.47
N LEU A 44 -1.48 12.22 12.71
CA LEU A 44 -2.34 11.94 13.84
C LEU A 44 -3.19 13.17 14.15
N ILE A 45 -4.50 13.00 14.13
CA ILE A 45 -5.45 14.01 14.59
C ILE A 45 -5.97 13.54 15.95
N THR A 46 -5.73 14.35 16.97
CA THR A 46 -6.29 14.14 18.31
C THR A 46 -7.48 15.07 18.51
N LEU A 47 -8.63 14.50 18.86
CA LEU A 47 -9.88 15.23 19.11
C LEU A 47 -10.10 15.36 20.62
N THR A 48 -10.50 16.54 21.06
CA THR A 48 -10.93 16.80 22.45
C THR A 48 -12.29 16.18 22.76
N VAL A 49 -13.19 16.14 21.77
CA VAL A 49 -14.51 15.50 21.87
C VAL A 49 -14.66 14.49 20.73
N PRO A 50 -14.96 13.21 21.01
CA PRO A 50 -15.17 12.21 19.96
C PRO A 50 -16.41 12.57 19.14
N GLU A 51 -16.25 12.66 17.82
CA GLU A 51 -17.32 13.06 16.92
C GLU A 51 -18.12 11.82 16.46
N PRO A 52 -19.42 11.71 16.80
CA PRO A 52 -20.21 10.51 16.51
C PRO A 52 -20.43 10.26 15.00
N LEU A 53 -20.20 11.28 14.16
CA LEU A 53 -20.41 11.23 12.71
C LEU A 53 -19.43 10.28 11.97
N TYR A 54 -18.23 10.06 12.54
CA TYR A 54 -17.24 9.12 12.00
C TYR A 54 -17.37 7.71 12.61
N GLY A 55 -18.46 7.42 13.31
CA GLY A 55 -18.63 6.15 14.03
C GLY A 55 -17.69 6.00 15.23
N LEU A 56 -16.97 7.06 15.60
CA LEU A 56 -15.99 7.08 16.68
C LEU A 56 -16.70 7.23 18.03
N LYS A 57 -17.34 6.16 18.50
CA LYS A 57 -18.00 6.16 19.82
C LYS A 57 -17.02 6.14 20.99
N ARG A 58 -15.74 5.80 20.76
CA ARG A 58 -14.71 5.59 21.80
C ARG A 58 -13.32 6.12 21.47
N HIS A 59 -13.01 6.45 20.22
CA HIS A 59 -11.65 6.80 19.80
C HIS A 59 -11.54 8.30 19.56
N THR A 60 -10.61 8.95 20.27
CA THR A 60 -10.29 10.39 20.14
C THR A 60 -9.09 10.63 19.23
N GLN A 61 -8.63 9.59 18.53
CA GLN A 61 -7.43 9.62 17.69
C GLN A 61 -7.77 9.08 16.32
N LEU A 62 -7.38 9.82 15.29
CA LEU A 62 -7.54 9.48 13.89
C LEU A 62 -6.18 9.49 13.22
N TRP A 63 -5.84 8.39 12.55
CA TRP A 63 -4.63 8.27 11.76
C TRP A 63 -4.95 8.39 10.28
N SER A 64 -4.12 9.14 9.55
CA SER A 64 -4.16 9.12 8.10
C SER A 64 -3.59 7.80 7.56
N ARG A 65 -3.86 7.51 6.29
CA ARG A 65 -3.02 6.56 5.53
C ARG A 65 -1.58 7.10 5.44
N PRO A 66 -0.60 6.26 5.09
CA PRO A 66 0.75 6.72 4.78
C PRO A 66 0.70 7.80 3.69
N ILE A 67 1.35 8.93 3.93
CA ILE A 67 1.47 10.05 3.01
C ILE A 67 2.94 10.43 2.83
N PRO A 68 3.33 10.96 1.65
CA PRO A 68 4.66 11.53 1.48
C PRO A 68 4.84 12.74 2.38
N LEU A 69 6.00 12.88 3.02
CA LEU A 69 6.33 14.02 3.90
C LEU A 69 6.89 15.23 3.13
N ALA A 70 7.06 15.09 1.81
CA ALA A 70 7.53 16.13 0.91
C ALA A 70 6.75 17.46 1.04
N TRP A 71 5.43 17.41 1.26
CA TRP A 71 4.64 18.64 1.41
C TRP A 71 5.03 19.45 2.65
N TYR A 72 5.45 18.77 3.73
CA TYR A 72 5.88 19.39 4.98
C TYR A 72 7.37 19.78 4.92
N PHE A 73 8.22 18.87 4.41
CA PHE A 73 9.66 19.11 4.34
C PHE A 73 10.10 19.94 3.13
N ASN A 74 9.22 20.34 2.21
CA ASN A 74 9.56 21.01 0.96
C ASN A 74 10.65 22.09 1.11
N TYR A 75 10.42 23.07 1.98
CA TYR A 75 11.36 24.19 2.21
C TYR A 75 12.62 23.76 2.98
N GLN A 76 12.52 22.73 3.84
CA GLN A 76 13.66 22.18 4.57
C GLN A 76 14.60 21.42 3.64
N TRP A 77 14.05 20.60 2.75
CA TRP A 77 14.78 19.87 1.72
C TRP A 77 15.37 20.81 0.66
N GLU A 78 14.65 21.86 0.26
CA GLU A 78 15.21 22.85 -0.65
C GLU A 78 16.43 23.57 -0.06
N ARG A 79 16.41 23.90 1.24
CA ARG A 79 17.56 24.50 1.94
C ARG A 79 18.75 23.57 2.07
N ASN A 80 18.51 22.27 2.32
CA ASN A 80 19.59 21.31 2.59
C ASN A 80 20.13 20.60 1.33
N TYR A 81 19.25 20.27 0.39
CA TYR A 81 19.56 19.48 -0.81
C TYR A 81 19.50 20.31 -2.10
N GLY A 82 19.07 21.57 -2.03
CA GLY A 82 18.94 22.48 -3.17
C GLY A 82 17.59 22.36 -3.89
N SER A 83 17.33 23.27 -4.85
CA SER A 83 16.05 23.32 -5.59
C SER A 83 15.79 22.10 -6.50
N SER A 84 16.84 21.34 -6.84
CA SER A 84 16.75 20.10 -7.61
C SER A 84 16.50 18.85 -6.75
N TRP A 85 16.20 19.01 -5.45
CA TRP A 85 15.91 17.89 -4.56
C TRP A 85 14.78 16.96 -5.07
N PRO A 86 13.67 17.44 -5.70
CA PRO A 86 12.61 16.54 -6.13
C PRO A 86 13.07 15.62 -7.26
N VAL A 87 13.86 16.15 -8.20
CA VAL A 87 14.43 15.39 -9.31
C VAL A 87 15.43 14.37 -8.77
N SER A 88 16.32 14.80 -7.87
CA SER A 88 17.34 13.93 -7.28
C SER A 88 16.74 12.78 -6.47
N MET A 89 15.64 13.03 -5.76
CA MET A 89 14.88 12.01 -5.03
C MET A 89 14.17 11.05 -5.99
N CYS A 90 13.56 11.57 -7.06
CA CYS A 90 12.93 10.76 -8.10
C CYS A 90 13.94 9.82 -8.77
N ASP A 91 15.10 10.34 -9.17
CA ASP A 91 16.16 9.56 -9.81
C ASP A 91 16.67 8.46 -8.86
N ARG A 92 16.91 8.81 -7.59
CA ARG A 92 17.30 7.83 -6.56
C ARG A 92 16.24 6.73 -6.39
N TRP A 93 14.97 7.09 -6.38
CA TRP A 93 13.88 6.13 -6.27
C TRP A 93 13.86 5.19 -7.48
N ILE A 94 14.00 5.71 -8.71
CA ILE A 94 14.07 4.91 -9.95
C ILE A 94 15.27 3.96 -9.92
N GLU A 95 16.44 4.45 -9.53
CA GLU A 95 17.63 3.62 -9.41
C GLU A 95 17.45 2.53 -8.35
N THR A 96 16.86 2.87 -7.21
CA THR A 96 16.58 1.91 -6.15
C THR A 96 15.62 0.84 -6.64
N ASP A 97 14.50 1.22 -7.27
CA ASP A 97 13.50 0.31 -7.83
C ASP A 97 14.11 -0.64 -8.88
N ARG A 98 14.97 -0.12 -9.76
CA ARG A 98 15.69 -0.94 -10.75
C ARG A 98 16.69 -1.92 -10.14
N ASN A 99 17.24 -1.57 -8.98
CA ASN A 99 18.21 -2.39 -8.26
C ASN A 99 17.54 -3.35 -7.25
N LEU A 100 16.24 -3.19 -6.99
CA LEU A 100 15.48 -4.19 -6.25
C LEU A 100 15.50 -5.50 -7.02
N ARG A 101 15.58 -6.61 -6.28
CA ARG A 101 15.49 -7.93 -6.88
C ARG A 101 14.12 -8.09 -7.53
N ASN A 102 14.10 -8.70 -8.71
CA ASN A 102 12.86 -9.05 -9.37
C ASN A 102 12.22 -10.25 -8.68
N PHE A 103 11.51 -9.99 -7.57
CA PHE A 103 10.86 -11.02 -6.77
C PHE A 103 9.90 -11.87 -7.60
N ALA A 104 9.21 -11.27 -8.58
CA ALA A 104 8.26 -11.96 -9.45
C ALA A 104 8.92 -13.01 -10.36
N TYR A 105 10.23 -12.93 -10.60
CA TYR A 105 10.97 -13.97 -11.31
C TYR A 105 11.37 -15.14 -10.40
N GLU A 106 11.47 -14.90 -9.10
CA GLU A 106 11.91 -15.88 -8.11
C GLU A 106 10.76 -16.70 -7.52
N THR A 107 9.52 -16.24 -7.66
CA THR A 107 8.33 -16.99 -7.22
C THR A 107 8.09 -18.25 -8.05
N GLU A 108 7.48 -19.27 -7.43
CA GLU A 108 7.11 -20.50 -8.13
C GLU A 108 6.20 -20.22 -9.32
N ARG A 109 6.54 -20.79 -10.48
CA ARG A 109 5.72 -20.68 -11.68
C ARG A 109 4.38 -21.38 -11.49
N CYS A 110 3.32 -20.65 -11.82
CA CYS A 110 1.96 -21.21 -11.85
C CYS A 110 1.88 -22.40 -12.81
N PRO A 111 1.27 -23.52 -12.38
CA PRO A 111 0.86 -24.58 -13.29
C PRO A 111 -0.07 -24.02 -14.37
N CYS A 112 0.04 -24.51 -15.60
CA CYS A 112 -0.80 -24.01 -16.69
C CYS A 112 -2.25 -24.51 -16.60
N LEU A 113 -2.45 -25.64 -15.92
CA LEU A 113 -3.76 -26.29 -15.79
C LEU A 113 -4.15 -26.45 -14.33
N LEU A 114 -5.42 -26.20 -14.02
CA LEU A 114 -6.01 -26.34 -12.68
C LEU A 114 -5.74 -27.72 -12.08
N ARG A 115 -5.90 -28.79 -12.86
CA ARG A 115 -5.62 -30.17 -12.40
C ARG A 115 -4.19 -30.34 -11.90
N GLN A 116 -3.21 -29.66 -12.52
CA GLN A 116 -1.82 -29.76 -12.09
C GLN A 116 -1.64 -29.07 -10.74
N ALA A 117 -2.26 -27.89 -10.57
CA ALA A 117 -2.22 -27.15 -9.31
C ALA A 117 -2.83 -27.92 -8.14
N ILE A 118 -4.00 -28.55 -8.34
CA ILE A 118 -4.68 -29.35 -7.30
C ILE A 118 -3.84 -30.56 -6.87
N HIS A 119 -3.11 -31.16 -7.81
CA HIS A 119 -2.23 -32.29 -7.52
C HIS A 119 -0.88 -31.87 -6.92
N ASP A 120 -0.47 -30.62 -7.08
CA ASP A 120 0.79 -30.06 -6.57
C ASP A 120 0.62 -29.43 -5.17
N LYS A 121 0.10 -30.23 -4.24
CA LYS A 121 -0.20 -29.80 -2.85
C LYS A 121 1.05 -29.49 -2.01
N GLY A 122 2.24 -29.82 -2.51
CA GLY A 122 3.50 -29.53 -1.83
C GLY A 122 3.95 -28.08 -2.04
N ARG A 123 3.67 -27.51 -3.22
CA ARG A 123 4.04 -26.13 -3.56
C ARG A 123 2.88 -25.17 -3.49
N PHE A 124 1.66 -25.66 -3.69
CA PHE A 124 0.46 -24.82 -3.77
C PHE A 124 -0.59 -25.26 -2.77
N LEU A 125 -1.28 -24.27 -2.19
CA LEU A 125 -2.42 -24.42 -1.31
C LEU A 125 -3.63 -23.70 -1.94
N PRO A 126 -4.87 -24.19 -1.72
CA PRO A 126 -6.08 -23.47 -2.14
C PRO A 126 -6.11 -22.05 -1.57
N ASP A 127 -6.57 -21.09 -2.38
CA ASP A 127 -6.86 -19.75 -1.89
C ASP A 127 -8.24 -19.72 -1.23
N PHE A 128 -8.29 -19.47 0.08
CA PHE A 128 -9.55 -19.43 0.84
C PHE A 128 -10.57 -18.40 0.33
N SER A 129 -10.12 -17.36 -0.38
CA SER A 129 -11.01 -16.34 -0.96
C SER A 129 -11.62 -16.75 -2.30
N CYS A 130 -11.02 -17.73 -2.97
CA CYS A 130 -11.46 -18.23 -4.28
C CYS A 130 -11.09 -19.72 -4.38
N ASP A 131 -11.92 -20.55 -3.76
CA ASP A 131 -11.76 -22.01 -3.70
C ASP A 131 -13.02 -22.71 -4.23
N GLN A 132 -12.84 -23.71 -5.07
CA GLN A 132 -13.95 -24.47 -5.67
C GLN A 132 -14.65 -25.33 -4.60
N ASP A 133 -13.93 -25.73 -3.55
CA ASP A 133 -14.45 -26.56 -2.46
C ASP A 133 -14.92 -25.69 -1.26
N GLY A 134 -14.73 -24.37 -1.34
CA GLY A 134 -15.01 -23.42 -0.26
C GLY A 134 -15.78 -22.20 -0.79
N ASN A 135 -15.08 -21.08 -1.00
CA ASN A 135 -15.67 -19.87 -1.54
C ASN A 135 -15.53 -19.78 -3.07
N MET A 136 -16.62 -19.99 -3.79
CA MET A 136 -16.65 -19.94 -5.26
C MET A 136 -16.95 -18.54 -5.85
N GLU A 137 -17.15 -17.51 -5.02
CA GLU A 137 -17.57 -16.18 -5.50
C GLU A 137 -16.41 -15.39 -6.14
N CYS A 138 -15.17 -15.62 -5.68
CA CYS A 138 -13.95 -15.10 -6.29
C CYS A 138 -14.01 -13.60 -6.62
N ASP A 139 -14.41 -12.77 -5.65
CA ASP A 139 -14.73 -11.33 -5.84
C ASP A 139 -13.64 -10.51 -6.57
N TYR A 140 -12.37 -10.87 -6.35
CA TYR A 140 -11.21 -10.19 -6.93
C TYR A 140 -10.68 -10.83 -8.23
N HIS A 141 -11.25 -11.97 -8.64
CA HIS A 141 -10.81 -12.74 -9.81
C HIS A 141 -12.02 -13.18 -10.65
N PHE A 142 -12.71 -12.20 -11.24
CA PHE A 142 -13.93 -12.46 -11.98
C PHE A 142 -13.73 -13.47 -13.12
N GLY A 143 -14.54 -14.54 -13.12
CA GLY A 143 -14.48 -15.63 -14.09
C GLY A 143 -13.52 -16.77 -13.70
N ALA A 144 -12.79 -16.65 -12.60
CA ALA A 144 -12.06 -17.75 -12.00
C ALA A 144 -13.04 -18.72 -11.30
N ILE A 145 -12.68 -20.00 -11.27
CA ILE A 145 -13.39 -21.03 -10.49
C ILE A 145 -12.60 -21.49 -9.27
N HIS A 146 -11.28 -21.31 -9.30
CA HIS A 146 -10.37 -21.71 -8.25
C HIS A 146 -9.06 -20.95 -8.40
N CYS A 147 -8.53 -20.48 -7.27
CA CYS A 147 -7.19 -19.97 -7.17
C CYS A 147 -6.38 -20.80 -6.19
N VAL A 148 -5.09 -20.90 -6.44
CA VAL A 148 -4.11 -21.44 -5.50
C VAL A 148 -3.07 -20.38 -5.18
N ARG A 149 -2.44 -20.50 -4.02
CA ARG A 149 -1.32 -19.68 -3.58
C ARG A 149 -0.12 -20.56 -3.25
N THR A 150 1.09 -20.01 -3.36
CA THR A 150 2.30 -20.69 -2.93
C THR A 150 2.22 -21.02 -1.44
N ALA A 151 2.59 -22.26 -1.09
CA ALA A 151 2.52 -22.76 0.28
C ALA A 151 3.61 -22.15 1.17
N LEU A 152 4.77 -21.92 0.57
CA LEU A 152 5.93 -21.32 1.21
C LEU A 152 6.32 -20.06 0.40
N PRO A 153 6.74 -18.99 1.08
CA PRO A 153 7.32 -17.86 0.39
C PRO A 153 8.72 -18.20 -0.13
N ASN A 154 9.20 -17.43 -1.10
CA ASN A 154 10.59 -17.46 -1.52
C ASN A 154 11.52 -16.88 -0.44
N GLN A 155 12.84 -16.81 -0.71
CA GLN A 155 13.83 -16.32 0.25
C GLN A 155 13.59 -14.88 0.72
N ASP A 156 12.97 -14.06 -0.13
CA ASP A 156 12.70 -12.66 0.11
C ASP A 156 11.27 -12.43 0.67
N GLY A 157 10.51 -13.50 0.95
CA GLY A 157 9.17 -13.44 1.54
C GLY A 157 8.02 -13.33 0.54
N ALA A 158 8.30 -13.34 -0.77
CA ALA A 158 7.28 -13.22 -1.81
C ALA A 158 6.62 -14.56 -2.15
N GLY A 159 5.37 -14.50 -2.59
CA GLY A 159 4.57 -15.63 -3.04
C GLY A 159 3.88 -15.35 -4.37
N GLN A 160 3.20 -16.36 -4.88
CA GLN A 160 2.44 -16.27 -6.12
C GLN A 160 1.02 -16.80 -5.90
N GLN A 161 0.04 -16.07 -6.43
CA GLN A 161 -1.32 -16.53 -6.58
C GLN A 161 -1.59 -16.90 -8.05
N CYS A 162 -2.24 -18.02 -8.28
CA CYS A 162 -2.54 -18.56 -9.59
C CYS A 162 -4.04 -18.87 -9.67
N CYS A 163 -4.76 -18.17 -10.53
CA CYS A 163 -6.21 -18.34 -10.71
C CYS A 163 -6.52 -19.04 -12.02
N TYR A 164 -7.57 -19.86 -12.03
CA TYR A 164 -7.94 -20.68 -13.18
C TYR A 164 -9.38 -20.41 -13.61
N ASP A 165 -9.60 -20.34 -14.91
CA ASP A 165 -10.92 -20.15 -15.50
C ASP A 165 -11.76 -21.44 -15.49
N ARG A 166 -12.99 -21.34 -16.01
CA ARG A 166 -13.93 -22.46 -16.11
C ARG A 166 -13.42 -23.62 -16.98
N ASP A 167 -12.54 -23.34 -17.92
CA ASP A 167 -11.93 -24.34 -18.80
C ASP A 167 -10.69 -24.98 -18.13
N GLY A 168 -10.31 -24.51 -16.94
CA GLY A 168 -9.20 -25.00 -16.15
C GLY A 168 -7.85 -24.46 -16.61
N TYR A 169 -7.83 -23.38 -17.40
CA TYR A 169 -6.60 -22.72 -17.84
C TYR A 169 -6.20 -21.60 -16.89
N LEU A 170 -4.88 -21.40 -16.76
CA LEU A 170 -4.31 -20.32 -15.98
C LEU A 170 -4.72 -18.95 -16.53
N MET A 171 -5.30 -18.13 -15.67
CA MET A 171 -5.60 -16.72 -15.94
C MET A 171 -4.37 -15.88 -15.63
N MET A 172 -3.67 -15.43 -16.66
CA MET A 172 -2.50 -14.57 -16.53
C MET A 172 -2.90 -13.10 -16.34
N THR A 173 -2.26 -12.43 -15.39
CA THR A 173 -2.45 -10.99 -15.15
C THR A 173 -2.02 -10.13 -16.34
N ALA A 174 -1.14 -10.65 -17.21
CA ALA A 174 -0.75 -9.99 -18.45
C ALA A 174 -1.89 -9.91 -19.48
N ASP A 175 -2.80 -10.89 -19.49
CA ASP A 175 -3.90 -10.99 -20.48
C ASP A 175 -5.22 -10.48 -19.91
N LYS A 176 -5.47 -10.70 -18.62
CA LYS A 176 -6.70 -10.29 -17.93
C LYS A 176 -6.39 -9.67 -16.57
N MET A 177 -7.04 -8.55 -16.28
CA MET A 177 -6.92 -7.88 -14.97
C MET A 177 -7.38 -8.74 -13.77
N TRP A 178 -8.15 -9.80 -14.04
CA TRP A 178 -8.67 -10.75 -13.05
C TRP A 178 -7.75 -11.96 -12.82
N GLY A 179 -6.57 -11.98 -13.45
CA GLY A 179 -5.58 -13.03 -13.27
C GLY A 179 -5.00 -13.08 -11.85
N GLY A 180 -4.27 -14.16 -11.55
CA GLY A 180 -3.55 -14.28 -10.28
C GLY A 180 -2.28 -13.42 -10.27
N ASN A 181 -1.93 -12.85 -9.12
CA ASN A 181 -0.80 -11.94 -8.98
C ASN A 181 0.29 -12.46 -8.01
N PRO A 182 1.56 -12.07 -8.24
CA PRO A 182 2.60 -12.20 -7.21
C PRO A 182 2.27 -11.26 -6.03
N HIS A 183 2.68 -11.63 -4.82
CA HIS A 183 2.42 -10.89 -3.57
C HIS A 183 3.56 -10.99 -2.57
#